data_AF-A0A2D6EZ07-F1
#
_entry.id   AF-A0A2D6EZ07-F1
#
_cell.length_a   1.000
_cell.length_b   1.000
_cell.length_c   1.000
_cell.angle_alpha   90.00
_cell.angle_beta   90.00
_cell.angle_gamma   90.00
#
_symmetry.space_group_name_H-M   'P 1'
#
loop_
_entity.id
_entity.type
_entity.pdbx_description
1 polymer ?
#
loop_
_entity_poly.entity_id
_entity_poly.type
_entity_poly.pdbx_seq_one_letter_code
_entity_poly.pdbx_strand_id
1 'polypeptide(L)'
;MRKSGVLKRGQVAMEFLMTYGWAIIIILLAVGALWLLGVFSPSVTTTCQIEAPFTCQDAIVSDNSVVIRMGANQVQTATVNSVIVNGQACPQLEGTTLTSNQITTVRCVGLSLDENEKMTVQVDATYEKKGGGLTHTVEGAVSGQASKGNYVYSSDPNLVASYDFEGDAQDVSGNGNDGVLTSGPDCKVEGKNGDSCSFSGALDYVRVPHDVSFDFGAGQDFTIGGWFKLVDDDTIQFLVVKVDDTTHGSTGELGAFGYDMLYRGDSNNVQIRVRDSADIKTATIGTNVGDGQWHHILATFDSGGIIQPYLDGIPSSGSTTMVTGSLANPGPVILGIRADISTADEGDHDMDDFAIWNRVLTPDEVKALVSS
;
A
#
# COMPACT_ATOMS: atom_id res chain seq x y z
N MET A 1 5.22 42.56 69.03
CA MET A 1 6.36 41.65 68.74
C MET A 1 5.92 40.58 67.77
N ARG A 2 6.18 40.73 66.46
CA ARG A 2 5.87 39.69 65.46
C ARG A 2 6.77 39.88 64.24
N LYS A 3 7.86 39.12 64.14
CA LYS A 3 8.67 38.87 62.93
C LYS A 3 9.84 37.92 63.26
N SER A 4 9.56 36.62 63.36
CA SER A 4 10.60 35.58 63.49
C SER A 4 10.11 34.20 63.00
N GLY A 5 9.28 34.19 61.95
CA GLY A 5 8.75 32.93 61.37
C GLY A 5 9.30 32.58 59.99
N VAL A 6 9.84 33.57 59.26
CA VAL A 6 10.13 33.44 57.82
C VAL A 6 11.57 32.95 57.55
N LEU A 7 12.54 33.34 58.38
CA LEU A 7 13.96 32.99 58.19
C LEU A 7 14.27 31.50 58.42
N LYS A 8 13.52 30.80 59.28
CA LYS A 8 13.73 29.36 59.53
C LYS A 8 13.28 28.45 58.39
N ARG A 9 12.35 28.90 57.52
CA ARG A 9 11.83 28.07 56.41
C ARG A 9 12.78 28.04 55.22
N GLY A 10 13.47 29.14 54.92
CA GLY A 10 14.46 29.20 53.82
C GLY A 10 15.72 28.37 54.11
N GLN A 11 16.11 28.27 55.38
CA GLN A 11 17.29 27.50 55.78
C GLN A 11 17.05 25.98 55.68
N VAL A 12 15.86 25.51 56.07
CA VAL A 12 15.44 24.11 55.91
C VAL A 12 15.27 23.73 54.44
N ALA A 13 14.75 24.64 53.61
CA ALA A 13 14.65 24.40 52.16
C ALA A 13 16.03 24.26 51.49
N MET A 14 17.03 25.06 51.90
CA MET A 14 18.40 24.92 51.41
C MET A 14 19.07 23.63 51.87
N GLU A 15 18.87 23.21 53.13
CA GLU A 15 19.38 21.90 53.58
C GLU A 15 18.75 20.74 52.81
N PHE A 16 17.44 20.80 52.53
CA PHE A 16 16.75 19.79 51.73
C PHE A 16 17.27 19.74 50.29
N LEU A 17 17.48 20.90 49.66
CA LEU A 17 18.11 20.99 48.33
C LEU A 17 19.54 20.47 48.32
N MET A 18 20.30 20.71 49.38
CA MET A 18 21.70 20.30 49.46
C MET A 18 21.85 18.80 49.78
N THR A 19 20.89 18.20 50.47
CA THR A 19 20.88 16.76 50.85
C THR A 19 20.17 15.87 49.82
N TYR A 20 19.09 16.34 49.21
CA TYR A 20 18.31 15.57 48.24
C TYR A 20 18.43 16.08 46.80
N GLY A 21 18.99 17.26 46.58
CA GLY A 21 19.16 17.81 45.23
C GLY A 21 20.07 16.96 44.36
N TRP A 22 21.16 16.41 44.92
CA TRP A 22 21.99 15.45 44.17
C TRP A 22 21.22 14.16 43.87
N ALA A 23 20.35 13.71 44.78
CA ALA A 23 19.59 12.48 44.59
C ALA A 23 18.55 12.65 43.46
N ILE A 24 17.89 13.80 43.41
CA ILE A 24 16.98 14.17 42.30
C ILE A 24 17.75 14.28 40.98
N ILE A 25 18.94 14.88 40.98
CA ILE A 25 19.79 14.96 39.78
C ILE A 25 20.19 13.56 39.31
N ILE A 26 20.60 12.67 40.22
CA ILE A 26 20.94 11.28 39.87
C ILE A 26 19.72 10.55 39.29
N ILE A 27 18.52 10.75 39.87
CA ILE A 27 17.29 10.16 39.35
C ILE A 27 16.97 10.69 37.95
N LEU A 28 17.08 12.01 37.73
CA LEU A 28 16.84 12.60 36.41
C LEU A 28 17.87 12.14 35.36
N LEU A 29 19.15 12.03 35.75
CA LEU A 29 20.19 11.47 34.88
C LEU A 29 19.94 9.99 34.59
N ALA A 30 19.48 9.21 35.57
CA ALA A 30 19.14 7.81 35.39
C ALA A 30 17.92 7.65 34.46
N VAL A 31 16.86 8.45 34.65
CA VAL A 31 15.69 8.46 33.76
C VAL A 31 16.09 8.88 32.34
N GLY A 32 16.90 9.94 32.20
CA GLY A 32 17.43 10.38 30.91
C GLY A 32 18.29 9.31 30.23
N ALA A 33 19.14 8.62 31.00
CA ALA A 33 19.94 7.51 30.49
C ALA A 33 19.08 6.30 30.08
N LEU A 34 18.06 5.94 30.86
CA LEU A 34 17.12 4.87 30.53
C LEU A 34 16.29 5.20 29.28
N TRP A 35 15.93 6.47 29.10
CA TRP A 35 15.28 6.96 27.89
C TRP A 35 16.22 6.86 26.67
N LEU A 36 17.49 7.24 26.83
CA LEU A 36 18.53 7.15 25.79
C LEU A 36 18.92 5.71 25.44
N LEU A 37 18.78 4.78 26.40
CA LEU A 37 18.96 3.34 26.22
C LEU A 37 17.70 2.64 25.68
N GLY A 38 16.62 3.37 25.41
CA GLY A 38 15.40 2.83 24.84
C GLY A 38 14.61 1.90 25.77
N VAL A 39 14.83 1.96 27.09
CA VAL A 39 14.09 1.16 28.08
C VAL A 39 12.60 1.53 28.13
N PHE A 40 12.27 2.77 27.76
CA PHE A 40 10.89 3.25 27.60
C PHE A 40 10.41 3.25 26.14
N SER A 41 11.20 2.70 25.21
CA SER A 41 10.74 2.54 23.84
C SER A 41 9.65 1.47 23.79
N PRO A 42 8.57 1.66 23.01
CA PRO A 42 7.54 0.65 22.86
C PRO A 42 8.14 -0.67 22.35
N SER A 43 7.51 -1.78 22.71
CA SER A 43 7.97 -3.11 22.29
C SER A 43 7.95 -3.21 20.77
N VAL A 44 8.94 -3.91 20.21
CA VAL A 44 9.00 -4.24 18.78
C VAL A 44 7.85 -5.16 18.34
N THR A 45 7.20 -5.84 19.28
CA THR A 45 6.01 -6.64 19.00
C THR A 45 4.79 -5.74 18.90
N THR A 46 4.01 -5.89 17.84
CA THR A 46 2.74 -5.20 17.70
C THR A 46 1.81 -5.61 18.83
N THR A 47 1.48 -4.67 19.73
CA THR A 47 0.49 -4.91 20.79
C THR A 47 -0.69 -4.02 20.53
N CYS A 48 -1.90 -4.58 20.64
CA CYS A 48 -3.12 -3.82 20.44
C CYS A 48 -4.06 -4.05 21.64
N GLN A 49 -4.22 -3.01 22.46
CA GLN A 49 -5.02 -3.07 23.67
C GLN A 49 -6.03 -1.93 23.68
N ILE A 50 -7.32 -2.28 23.64
CA ILE A 50 -8.43 -1.33 23.72
C ILE A 50 -9.38 -1.87 24.79
N GLU A 51 -9.83 -1.02 25.72
CA GLU A 51 -10.68 -1.49 26.80
C GLU A 51 -12.09 -1.88 26.31
N ALA A 52 -12.75 -2.76 27.08
CA ALA A 52 -14.12 -3.16 26.83
C ALA A 52 -15.06 -1.93 26.81
N PRO A 53 -16.08 -1.89 25.94
CA PRO A 53 -16.65 -2.99 25.15
C PRO A 53 -15.99 -3.25 23.79
N PHE A 54 -14.88 -2.59 23.49
CA PHE A 54 -14.14 -2.81 22.26
C PHE A 54 -13.12 -3.95 22.42
N THR A 55 -12.77 -4.57 21.31
CA THR A 55 -11.70 -5.56 21.23
C THR A 55 -10.83 -5.21 20.04
N CYS A 56 -9.52 -5.11 20.22
CA CYS A 56 -8.63 -5.07 19.08
C CYS A 56 -8.30 -6.49 18.65
N GLN A 57 -8.61 -6.83 17.41
CA GLN A 57 -8.32 -8.13 16.83
C GLN A 57 -6.93 -8.15 16.20
N ASP A 58 -6.58 -7.06 15.52
CA ASP A 58 -5.33 -6.95 14.78
C ASP A 58 -5.00 -5.47 14.54
N ALA A 59 -3.72 -5.17 14.37
CA ALA A 59 -3.28 -3.86 13.94
C ALA A 59 -2.00 -3.98 13.11
N ILE A 60 -1.94 -3.20 12.04
CA ILE A 60 -0.77 -3.09 11.16
C ILE A 60 -0.38 -1.63 11.10
N VAL A 61 0.92 -1.44 10.97
CA VAL A 61 1.56 -0.14 11.05
C VAL A 61 2.55 -0.04 9.89
N SER A 62 2.31 0.92 9.02
CA SER A 62 3.11 1.24 7.84
C SER A 62 3.75 2.62 7.97
N ASP A 63 4.66 2.92 7.05
CA ASP A 63 5.22 4.26 6.81
C ASP A 63 4.16 5.36 6.59
N ASN A 64 3.08 5.07 5.86
CA ASN A 64 2.04 6.03 5.50
C ASN A 64 0.67 5.76 6.14
N SER A 65 0.49 4.63 6.83
CA SER A 65 -0.81 4.31 7.42
C SER A 65 -0.75 3.48 8.70
N VAL A 66 -1.82 3.56 9.49
CA VAL A 66 -2.10 2.64 10.60
C VAL A 66 -3.48 2.06 10.37
N VAL A 67 -3.57 0.72 10.36
CA VAL A 67 -4.83 -0.01 10.17
C VAL A 67 -5.13 -0.81 11.43
N ILE A 68 -6.32 -0.64 12.00
CA ILE A 68 -6.73 -1.29 13.25
C ILE A 68 -8.05 -2.03 13.02
N ARG A 69 -8.08 -3.33 13.28
CA ARG A 69 -9.31 -4.13 13.24
C ARG A 69 -9.95 -4.17 14.63
N MET A 70 -11.06 -3.47 14.77
CA MET A 70 -11.77 -3.30 16.05
C MET A 70 -13.12 -4.00 16.03
N GLY A 71 -13.38 -4.83 17.04
CA GLY A 71 -14.71 -5.36 17.35
C GLY A 71 -15.40 -4.49 18.41
N ALA A 72 -16.73 -4.39 18.35
CA ALA A 72 -17.54 -3.73 19.37
C ALA A 72 -18.66 -4.65 19.85
N ASN A 73 -18.80 -4.86 21.16
CA ASN A 73 -19.79 -5.78 21.73
C ASN A 73 -20.81 -5.08 22.62
N GLN A 74 -22.10 -5.42 22.48
CA GLN A 74 -23.18 -4.92 23.36
C GLN A 74 -23.34 -3.38 23.38
N VAL A 75 -22.91 -2.70 22.31
CA VAL A 75 -23.09 -1.26 22.12
C VAL A 75 -24.36 -0.95 21.32
N GLN A 76 -24.96 0.21 21.55
CA GLN A 76 -26.05 0.78 20.76
C GLN A 76 -25.50 1.71 19.68
N THR A 77 -24.58 2.58 20.06
CA THR A 77 -23.77 3.42 19.18
C THR A 77 -22.30 3.28 19.60
N ALA A 78 -21.39 3.35 18.64
CA ALA A 78 -19.97 3.37 18.90
C ALA A 78 -19.21 4.09 17.78
N THR A 79 -18.29 4.96 18.15
CA THR A 79 -17.54 5.79 17.19
C THR A 79 -16.12 6.01 17.68
N VAL A 80 -15.14 5.86 16.78
CA VAL A 80 -13.76 6.31 17.01
C VAL A 80 -13.70 7.80 16.72
N ASN A 81 -13.35 8.61 17.72
CA ASN A 81 -13.33 10.07 17.60
C ASN A 81 -11.98 10.57 17.10
N SER A 82 -10.89 9.94 17.56
CA SER A 82 -9.53 10.32 17.21
C SER A 82 -8.60 9.12 17.22
N VAL A 83 -7.61 9.19 16.33
CA VAL A 83 -6.42 8.35 16.36
C VAL A 83 -5.22 9.31 16.38
N ILE A 84 -4.29 9.08 17.29
CA ILE A 84 -3.09 9.91 17.47
C ILE A 84 -1.88 9.01 17.29
N VAL A 85 -1.02 9.31 16.32
CA VAL A 85 0.19 8.54 16.01
C VAL A 85 1.41 9.34 16.45
N ASN A 86 2.23 8.79 17.35
CA ASN A 86 3.42 9.46 17.91
C ASN A 86 3.14 10.87 18.47
N GLY A 87 1.93 11.10 18.99
CA GLY A 87 1.49 12.38 19.52
C GLY A 87 0.96 13.37 18.48
N GLN A 88 0.92 13.00 17.19
CA GLN A 88 0.31 13.78 16.12
C GLN A 88 -1.09 13.25 15.78
N ALA A 89 -2.03 14.16 15.55
CA ALA A 89 -3.38 13.79 15.14
C ALA A 89 -3.34 13.12 13.77
N CYS A 90 -4.14 12.07 13.60
CA CYS A 90 -4.29 11.40 12.32
C CYS A 90 -4.73 12.39 11.21
N PRO A 91 -3.99 12.49 10.09
CA PRO A 91 -4.32 13.41 9.00
C PRO A 91 -5.66 13.10 8.32
N GLN A 92 -5.93 11.82 8.12
CA GLN A 92 -7.15 11.30 7.50
C GLN A 92 -7.60 10.04 8.24
N LEU A 93 -8.75 10.12 8.94
CA LEU A 93 -9.29 9.02 9.73
C LEU A 93 -10.54 8.44 9.06
N GLU A 94 -10.52 7.14 8.77
CA GLU A 94 -11.59 6.42 8.08
C GLU A 94 -12.13 5.25 8.94
N GLY A 95 -13.34 4.78 8.61
CA GLY A 95 -13.94 3.61 9.28
C GLY A 95 -14.35 3.83 10.73
N THR A 96 -14.67 5.07 11.11
CA THR A 96 -14.87 5.48 12.51
C THR A 96 -16.15 4.92 13.16
N THR A 97 -17.14 4.45 12.39
CA THR A 97 -18.41 3.98 12.94
C THR A 97 -18.38 2.48 13.18
N LEU A 98 -18.50 2.06 14.45
CA LEU A 98 -18.43 0.67 14.88
C LEU A 98 -19.84 0.10 15.05
N THR A 99 -20.07 -1.09 14.49
CA THR A 99 -21.36 -1.78 14.59
C THR A 99 -21.30 -2.90 15.64
N SER A 100 -22.36 -3.00 16.44
CA SER A 100 -22.47 -4.00 17.50
C SER A 100 -22.36 -5.43 16.97
N ASN A 101 -21.49 -6.23 17.58
CA ASN A 101 -21.11 -7.60 17.22
C ASN A 101 -20.53 -7.75 15.81
N GLN A 102 -19.89 -6.70 15.28
CA GLN A 102 -19.13 -6.74 14.03
C GLN A 102 -17.70 -6.27 14.26
N ILE A 103 -16.82 -6.66 13.34
CA ILE A 103 -15.46 -6.14 13.23
C ILE A 103 -15.47 -5.02 12.20
N THR A 104 -14.93 -3.87 12.56
CA THR A 104 -14.76 -2.71 11.68
C THR A 104 -13.28 -2.39 11.58
N THR A 105 -12.84 -2.03 10.38
CA THR A 105 -11.47 -1.58 10.12
C THR A 105 -11.43 -0.07 10.25
N VAL A 106 -10.61 0.43 11.17
CA VAL A 106 -10.33 1.86 11.39
C VAL A 106 -8.97 2.15 10.75
N ARG A 107 -8.89 3.21 9.95
CA ARG A 107 -7.66 3.54 9.19
C ARG A 107 -7.23 4.96 9.48
N CYS A 108 -5.96 5.14 9.79
CA CYS A 108 -5.30 6.42 9.74
C CYS A 108 -4.36 6.46 8.53
N VAL A 109 -4.57 7.37 7.59
CA VAL A 109 -3.77 7.47 6.36
C VAL A 109 -3.15 8.86 6.21
N GLY A 110 -2.12 8.98 5.37
CA GLY A 110 -1.38 10.21 5.13
C GLY A 110 -0.27 10.46 6.16
N LEU A 111 0.25 9.42 6.79
CA LEU A 111 1.37 9.49 7.71
C LEU A 111 2.69 9.61 6.94
N SER A 112 3.75 10.03 7.62
CA SER A 112 5.09 10.06 7.06
C SER A 112 6.03 9.60 8.15
N LEU A 113 6.24 8.29 8.19
CA LEU A 113 7.03 7.58 9.20
C LEU A 113 8.23 6.92 8.52
N ASP A 114 9.35 6.87 9.23
CA ASP A 114 10.55 6.21 8.73
C ASP A 114 10.41 4.67 8.87
N GLU A 115 11.09 3.91 8.01
CA GLU A 115 11.15 2.46 8.12
C GLU A 115 11.71 2.03 9.49
N ASN A 116 11.07 1.05 10.12
CA ASN A 116 11.35 0.57 11.47
C ASN A 116 11.13 1.61 12.58
N GLU A 117 10.55 2.78 12.26
CA GLU A 117 10.19 3.78 13.26
C GLU A 117 9.24 3.16 14.28
N LYS A 118 9.66 3.21 15.55
CA LYS A 118 8.86 2.72 16.66
C LYS A 118 7.75 3.70 16.94
N MET A 119 6.55 3.18 17.16
CA MET A 119 5.39 4.04 17.27
C MET A 119 4.38 3.61 18.31
N THR A 120 3.69 4.64 18.81
CA THR A 120 2.57 4.54 19.74
C THR A 120 1.37 5.23 19.11
N VAL A 121 0.30 4.46 18.95
CA VAL A 121 -0.98 4.90 18.42
C VAL A 121 -1.97 4.93 19.57
N GLN A 122 -2.59 6.09 19.83
CA GLN A 122 -3.67 6.23 20.80
C GLN A 122 -4.99 6.32 20.06
N VAL A 123 -6.00 5.61 20.55
CA VAL A 123 -7.35 5.54 19.97
C VAL A 123 -8.34 6.02 21.01
N ASP A 124 -9.08 7.09 20.73
CA ASP A 124 -10.16 7.56 21.58
C ASP A 124 -11.50 7.22 20.95
N ALA A 125 -12.32 6.45 21.65
CA ALA A 125 -13.63 6.03 21.16
C ALA A 125 -14.74 6.40 22.15
N THR A 126 -15.93 6.67 21.62
CA THR A 126 -17.16 6.88 22.39
C THR A 126 -18.15 5.77 22.11
N TYR A 127 -18.97 5.42 23.10
CA TYR A 127 -20.02 4.42 22.93
C TYR A 127 -21.19 4.62 23.88
N GLU A 128 -22.35 4.12 23.49
CA GLU A 128 -23.49 3.94 24.38
C GLU A 128 -23.75 2.46 24.59
N LYS A 129 -23.91 2.05 25.85
CA LYS A 129 -24.31 0.67 26.18
C LYS A 129 -25.74 0.43 25.69
N LYS A 130 -26.00 -0.77 25.17
CA LYS A 130 -27.35 -1.19 24.79
C LYS A 130 -28.32 -1.02 25.97
N GLY A 131 -29.27 -0.10 25.84
CA GLY A 131 -30.28 0.20 26.87
C GLY A 131 -29.82 1.12 28.01
N GLY A 132 -28.59 1.67 27.95
CA GLY A 132 -28.03 2.53 29.00
C GLY A 132 -28.23 4.03 28.78
N GLY A 133 -28.38 4.48 27.53
CA GLY A 133 -28.69 5.88 27.17
C GLY A 133 -27.65 6.94 27.58
N LEU A 134 -26.49 6.54 28.11
CA LEU A 134 -25.38 7.41 28.47
C LEU A 134 -24.18 7.12 27.58
N THR A 135 -23.56 8.18 27.07
CA THR A 135 -22.32 8.11 26.30
C THR A 135 -21.13 7.94 27.24
N HIS A 136 -20.29 6.96 26.95
CA HIS A 136 -19.02 6.68 27.62
C HIS A 136 -17.87 6.95 26.66
N THR A 137 -16.69 7.26 27.20
CA THR A 137 -15.44 7.38 26.45
C THR A 137 -14.46 6.32 26.93
N VAL A 138 -13.65 5.83 26.02
CA VAL A 138 -12.60 4.84 26.28
C VAL A 138 -11.37 5.16 25.45
N GLU A 139 -10.21 4.87 26.02
CA GLU A 139 -8.92 5.03 25.39
C GLU A 139 -8.32 3.64 25.10
N GLY A 140 -7.61 3.54 23.99
CA GLY A 140 -6.88 2.35 23.58
C GLY A 140 -5.48 2.72 23.08
N ALA A 141 -4.57 1.77 23.12
CA ALA A 141 -3.22 1.93 22.63
C ALA A 141 -2.83 0.77 21.70
N VAL A 142 -2.19 1.13 20.58
CA VAL A 142 -1.47 0.20 19.72
C VAL A 142 -0.01 0.59 19.71
N SER A 143 0.89 -0.36 19.84
CA SER A 143 2.32 -0.15 19.63
C SER A 143 2.78 -1.02 18.47
N GLY A 144 3.77 -0.55 17.69
CA GLY A 144 4.36 -1.32 16.61
C GLY A 144 5.61 -0.64 16.04
N GLN A 145 6.11 -1.19 14.94
CA GLN A 145 7.13 -0.56 14.11
C GLN A 145 6.56 -0.37 12.71
N ALA A 146 6.83 0.77 12.08
CA ALA A 146 6.46 1.00 10.69
C ALA A 146 7.24 0.04 9.79
N SER A 147 6.54 -0.83 9.08
CA SER A 147 7.10 -1.49 7.90
C SER A 147 6.96 -0.55 6.70
N LYS A 148 7.98 -0.51 5.83
CA LYS A 148 7.72 -0.11 4.44
C LYS A 148 6.78 -1.16 3.84
N GLY A 149 5.76 -0.69 3.14
CA GLY A 149 4.66 -1.54 2.71
C GLY A 149 3.36 -0.78 2.80
N ASN A 150 2.92 -0.31 1.65
CA ASN A 150 1.71 0.44 1.47
C ASN A 150 0.51 -0.53 1.46
N TYR A 151 0.04 -0.96 2.64
CA TYR A 151 -1.11 -1.88 2.78
C TYR A 151 -2.47 -1.25 2.34
N VAL A 152 -2.45 -0.11 1.66
CA VAL A 152 -3.62 0.61 1.15
C VAL A 152 -4.48 -0.29 0.26
N TYR A 153 -3.87 -1.26 -0.42
CA TYR A 153 -4.55 -2.22 -1.28
C TYR A 153 -5.51 -3.16 -0.52
N SER A 154 -5.19 -3.56 0.73
CA SER A 154 -5.89 -4.64 1.45
C SER A 154 -7.37 -4.40 1.85
N SER A 155 -7.95 -3.21 1.65
CA SER A 155 -9.39 -2.99 1.90
C SER A 155 -10.24 -2.83 0.68
N ASP A 156 -9.66 -2.64 -0.51
CA ASP A 156 -10.53 -2.53 -1.68
C ASP A 156 -11.07 -3.93 -2.00
N PRO A 157 -12.38 -4.20 -1.80
CA PRO A 157 -12.94 -5.52 -2.08
C PRO A 157 -12.89 -5.87 -3.58
N ASN A 158 -12.54 -4.89 -4.43
CA ASN A 158 -12.38 -5.02 -5.87
C ASN A 158 -10.93 -5.23 -6.31
N LEU A 159 -9.99 -5.31 -5.36
CA LEU A 159 -8.63 -5.70 -5.65
C LEU A 159 -8.62 -7.19 -6.04
N VAL A 160 -7.99 -7.50 -7.16
CA VAL A 160 -7.86 -8.86 -7.70
C VAL A 160 -6.53 -9.48 -7.29
N ALA A 161 -5.45 -8.73 -7.44
CA ALA A 161 -4.12 -9.13 -7.01
C ALA A 161 -3.27 -7.88 -6.73
N SER A 162 -2.32 -7.98 -5.81
CA SER A 162 -1.33 -6.93 -5.53
C SER A 162 -0.01 -7.58 -5.11
N TYR A 163 1.10 -7.04 -5.62
CA TYR A 163 2.46 -7.51 -5.38
C TYR A 163 3.31 -6.31 -4.97
N ASP A 164 3.74 -6.28 -3.71
CA ASP A 164 4.63 -5.25 -3.16
C ASP A 164 6.11 -5.54 -3.46
N PHE A 165 6.44 -6.79 -3.81
CA PHE A 165 7.80 -7.24 -4.12
C PHE A 165 8.80 -7.11 -2.97
N GLU A 166 8.33 -7.26 -1.72
CA GLU A 166 9.14 -7.23 -0.50
C GLU A 166 9.90 -8.56 -0.26
N GLY A 167 10.76 -8.95 -1.20
CA GLY A 167 11.56 -10.16 -1.13
C GLY A 167 10.99 -11.38 -1.86
N ASP A 168 9.73 -11.32 -2.30
CA ASP A 168 9.05 -12.37 -3.05
C ASP A 168 8.01 -11.79 -4.05
N ALA A 169 7.13 -12.64 -4.60
CA ALA A 169 6.04 -12.21 -5.48
C ALA A 169 4.69 -12.77 -5.00
N GLN A 170 4.46 -12.79 -3.69
CA GLN A 170 3.20 -13.23 -3.09
C GLN A 170 2.09 -12.20 -3.32
N ASP A 171 0.86 -12.69 -3.42
CA ASP A 171 -0.30 -11.81 -3.57
C ASP A 171 -0.75 -11.27 -2.21
N VAL A 172 -0.46 -9.99 -1.95
CA VAL A 172 -0.81 -9.30 -0.72
C VAL A 172 -2.26 -8.80 -0.68
N SER A 173 -3.04 -9.00 -1.76
CA SER A 173 -4.48 -8.74 -1.75
C SER A 173 -5.26 -9.71 -0.86
N GLY A 174 -4.69 -10.89 -0.59
CA GLY A 174 -5.33 -11.97 0.15
C GLY A 174 -6.25 -12.87 -0.70
N ASN A 175 -6.25 -12.71 -2.03
CA ASN A 175 -7.04 -13.55 -2.94
C ASN A 175 -6.30 -14.85 -3.36
N GLY A 176 -5.02 -14.97 -3.01
CA GLY A 176 -4.23 -16.18 -3.25
C GLY A 176 -3.74 -16.32 -4.70
N ASN A 177 -3.66 -15.21 -5.41
CA ASN A 177 -3.11 -15.15 -6.77
C ASN A 177 -1.57 -15.05 -6.74
N ASP A 178 -0.93 -15.95 -6.01
CA ASP A 178 0.52 -15.89 -5.76
C ASP A 178 1.35 -16.05 -7.05
N GLY A 179 2.35 -15.19 -7.21
CA GLY A 179 3.32 -15.24 -8.29
C GLY A 179 4.47 -16.22 -8.02
N VAL A 180 5.03 -16.79 -9.09
CA VAL A 180 6.20 -17.65 -9.03
C VAL A 180 7.35 -16.99 -9.79
N LEU A 181 8.43 -16.64 -9.08
CA LEU A 181 9.67 -16.16 -9.68
C LEU A 181 10.26 -17.25 -10.59
N THR A 182 10.50 -16.92 -11.85
CA THR A 182 11.04 -17.85 -12.86
C THR A 182 12.31 -17.28 -13.47
N SER A 183 13.34 -18.13 -13.57
CA SER A 183 14.72 -17.80 -14.00
C SER A 183 15.52 -16.85 -13.10
N GLY A 184 14.87 -16.22 -12.11
CA GLY A 184 15.50 -15.59 -10.97
C GLY A 184 15.49 -14.05 -10.93
N PRO A 185 14.35 -13.36 -11.16
CA PRO A 185 14.20 -11.96 -10.75
C PRO A 185 14.66 -11.76 -9.30
N ASP A 186 15.35 -10.65 -9.05
CA ASP A 186 15.79 -10.27 -7.70
C ASP A 186 14.79 -9.29 -7.08
N CYS A 187 13.93 -9.81 -6.18
CA CYS A 187 12.96 -8.99 -5.45
C CYS A 187 13.52 -8.37 -4.16
N LYS A 188 14.82 -8.07 -4.10
CA LYS A 188 15.49 -7.42 -2.96
C LYS A 188 16.29 -6.20 -3.37
N VAL A 189 15.94 -5.63 -4.51
CA VAL A 189 16.55 -4.43 -5.06
C VAL A 189 15.80 -3.22 -4.50
N GLU A 190 16.52 -2.15 -4.15
CA GLU A 190 15.89 -0.93 -3.60
C GLU A 190 14.77 -0.42 -4.52
N GLY A 191 13.54 -0.47 -4.01
CA GLY A 191 12.32 -0.14 -4.71
C GLY A 191 11.94 1.33 -4.64
N LYS A 192 10.76 1.64 -5.17
CA LYS A 192 10.12 2.93 -4.94
C LYS A 192 9.73 3.05 -3.46
N ASN A 193 9.24 1.96 -2.87
CA ASN A 193 8.63 1.87 -1.54
C ASN A 193 9.10 0.63 -0.75
N GLY A 194 10.42 0.42 -0.63
CA GLY A 194 10.92 -0.76 0.09
C GLY A 194 11.90 -1.50 -0.79
N ASP A 195 11.70 -2.79 -0.92
CA ASP A 195 12.31 -3.58 -1.97
C ASP A 195 11.45 -3.50 -3.24
N SER A 196 11.96 -4.04 -4.34
CA SER A 196 11.30 -4.13 -5.64
C SER A 196 11.84 -5.34 -6.36
N CYS A 197 11.15 -5.76 -7.43
CA CYS A 197 11.64 -6.84 -8.27
C CYS A 197 12.32 -6.33 -9.54
N SER A 198 13.59 -6.71 -9.68
CA SER A 198 14.42 -6.41 -10.85
C SER A 198 14.38 -7.55 -11.86
N PHE A 199 14.08 -7.21 -13.10
CA PHE A 199 14.03 -8.09 -14.27
C PHE A 199 15.21 -7.74 -15.18
N SER A 200 16.39 -8.29 -14.88
CA SER A 200 17.64 -7.99 -15.60
C SER A 200 18.27 -9.19 -16.31
N GLY A 201 17.71 -10.38 -16.10
CA GLY A 201 18.03 -11.57 -16.87
C GLY A 201 17.13 -11.70 -18.10
N ALA A 202 17.69 -12.21 -19.20
CA ALA A 202 16.98 -12.40 -20.47
C ALA A 202 15.71 -13.28 -20.41
N LEU A 203 15.45 -13.97 -19.30
CA LEU A 203 14.27 -14.80 -19.08
C LEU A 203 13.71 -14.63 -17.66
N ASP A 204 14.00 -13.52 -17.00
CA ASP A 204 13.50 -13.23 -15.66
C ASP A 204 12.05 -12.78 -15.74
N TYR A 205 11.15 -13.48 -15.04
CA TYR A 205 9.75 -13.08 -14.95
C TYR A 205 9.07 -13.62 -13.71
N VAL A 206 7.93 -12.99 -13.37
CA VAL A 206 6.98 -13.55 -12.42
C VAL A 206 5.85 -14.20 -13.20
N ARG A 207 5.59 -15.48 -12.89
CA ARG A 207 4.45 -16.22 -13.43
C ARG A 207 3.36 -16.33 -12.40
N VAL A 208 2.24 -15.67 -12.62
CA VAL A 208 1.02 -15.85 -11.84
C VAL A 208 0.17 -16.91 -12.54
N PRO A 209 -0.11 -18.06 -11.90
CA PRO A 209 -1.01 -19.06 -12.46
C PRO A 209 -2.36 -18.44 -12.85
N HIS A 210 -2.99 -19.00 -13.89
CA HIS A 210 -4.30 -18.56 -14.30
C HIS A 210 -5.32 -18.72 -13.17
N ASP A 211 -6.09 -17.66 -12.93
CA ASP A 211 -7.33 -17.65 -12.18
C ASP A 211 -8.40 -16.89 -12.96
N VAL A 212 -9.67 -17.24 -12.73
CA VAL A 212 -10.83 -16.61 -13.37
C VAL A 212 -10.99 -15.14 -12.95
N SER A 213 -10.36 -14.69 -11.87
CA SER A 213 -10.36 -13.28 -11.47
C SER A 213 -9.61 -12.37 -12.44
N PHE A 214 -8.77 -12.92 -13.30
CA PHE A 214 -8.08 -12.18 -14.37
C PHE A 214 -8.82 -12.20 -15.72
N ASP A 215 -10.00 -12.84 -15.76
CA ASP A 215 -10.77 -13.01 -16.98
C ASP A 215 -11.83 -11.91 -17.12
N PHE A 216 -11.39 -10.76 -17.64
CA PHE A 216 -12.28 -9.64 -17.93
C PHE A 216 -13.12 -9.93 -19.18
N GLY A 217 -14.39 -10.24 -18.95
CA GLY A 217 -15.39 -10.49 -19.98
C GLY A 217 -15.86 -9.24 -20.71
N ALA A 218 -16.72 -9.43 -21.72
CA ALA A 218 -17.36 -8.32 -22.42
C ALA A 218 -18.18 -7.46 -21.45
N GLY A 219 -17.94 -6.14 -21.44
CA GLY A 219 -18.65 -5.22 -20.54
C GLY A 219 -18.14 -5.21 -19.09
N GLN A 220 -16.93 -5.74 -18.83
CA GLN A 220 -16.31 -5.65 -17.51
C GLN A 220 -15.25 -4.57 -17.45
N ASP A 221 -15.30 -3.81 -16.36
CA ASP A 221 -14.35 -2.76 -16.05
C ASP A 221 -13.18 -3.31 -15.22
N PHE A 222 -12.00 -2.72 -15.40
CA PHE A 222 -10.84 -3.08 -14.60
C PHE A 222 -9.79 -1.96 -14.59
N THR A 223 -8.77 -2.12 -13.76
CA THR A 223 -7.60 -1.23 -13.71
C THR A 223 -6.35 -2.08 -13.49
N ILE A 224 -5.24 -1.71 -14.12
CA ILE A 224 -3.92 -2.31 -13.85
C ILE A 224 -2.88 -1.20 -13.74
N GLY A 225 -1.90 -1.36 -12.86
CA GLY A 225 -0.81 -0.39 -12.74
C GLY A 225 0.14 -0.70 -11.59
N GLY A 226 1.20 0.08 -11.51
CA GLY A 226 2.22 -0.01 -10.48
C GLY A 226 3.34 0.99 -10.71
N TRP A 227 4.41 0.86 -9.95
CA TRP A 227 5.64 1.61 -10.13
C TRP A 227 6.60 0.83 -11.02
N PHE A 228 7.20 1.53 -11.97
CA PHE A 228 8.18 0.96 -12.89
C PHE A 228 9.37 1.89 -13.00
N LYS A 229 10.56 1.30 -13.04
CA LYS A 229 11.80 2.00 -13.35
C LYS A 229 12.38 1.40 -14.60
N LEU A 230 12.28 2.18 -15.68
CA LEU A 230 12.56 1.73 -17.03
C LEU A 230 13.84 2.40 -17.53
N VAL A 231 14.63 1.68 -18.32
CA VAL A 231 15.82 2.23 -18.99
C VAL A 231 15.61 2.12 -20.49
N ASP A 232 15.76 3.24 -21.21
CA ASP A 232 15.74 3.23 -22.66
C ASP A 232 17.04 2.62 -23.20
N ASP A 233 16.92 1.42 -23.76
CA ASP A 233 17.97 0.67 -24.44
C ASP A 233 17.60 0.33 -25.90
N ASP A 234 16.63 1.05 -26.48
CA ASP A 234 16.07 0.83 -27.82
C ASP A 234 15.34 -0.52 -27.99
N THR A 235 15.01 -1.22 -26.88
CA THR A 235 14.25 -2.48 -26.90
C THR A 235 12.76 -2.30 -26.57
N ILE A 236 12.01 -3.40 -26.55
CA ILE A 236 10.61 -3.44 -26.11
C ILE A 236 10.57 -4.21 -24.78
N GLN A 237 10.19 -3.51 -23.71
CA GLN A 237 10.07 -4.03 -22.36
C GLN A 237 8.61 -4.36 -22.05
N PHE A 238 8.27 -5.64 -21.91
CA PHE A 238 6.93 -6.05 -21.51
C PHE A 238 6.79 -6.02 -19.98
N LEU A 239 5.88 -5.18 -19.49
CA LEU A 239 5.68 -4.97 -18.06
C LEU A 239 4.67 -5.99 -17.51
N VAL A 240 3.53 -6.14 -18.18
CA VAL A 240 2.53 -7.16 -17.85
C VAL A 240 1.90 -7.72 -19.11
N VAL A 241 1.69 -9.04 -19.14
CA VAL A 241 1.06 -9.78 -20.22
C VAL A 241 0.04 -10.78 -19.66
N LYS A 242 -1.23 -10.64 -20.05
CA LYS A 242 -2.31 -11.62 -19.80
C LYS A 242 -3.05 -11.90 -21.09
N VAL A 243 -2.41 -12.69 -21.95
CA VAL A 243 -2.84 -12.90 -23.33
C VAL A 243 -2.71 -14.39 -23.62
N ASP A 244 -3.75 -15.00 -24.17
CA ASP A 244 -3.65 -16.37 -24.67
C ASP A 244 -3.08 -16.36 -26.09
N ASP A 245 -1.80 -16.68 -26.20
CA ASP A 245 -1.11 -16.84 -27.48
C ASP A 245 -0.84 -18.31 -27.84
N THR A 246 -1.53 -19.27 -27.20
CA THR A 246 -1.44 -20.70 -27.62
C THR A 246 -1.92 -20.93 -29.06
N THR A 247 -2.44 -19.88 -29.71
CA THR A 247 -2.89 -19.89 -31.10
C THR A 247 -1.99 -19.12 -32.08
N HIS A 248 -1.06 -18.23 -31.67
CA HIS A 248 -0.34 -17.36 -32.63
C HIS A 248 1.11 -16.98 -32.22
N GLY A 249 1.85 -16.44 -33.21
CA GLY A 249 3.22 -15.94 -33.07
C GLY A 249 3.29 -14.43 -33.31
N SER A 250 4.26 -13.77 -32.68
CA SER A 250 4.74 -12.38 -32.88
C SER A 250 3.71 -11.29 -33.22
N THR A 251 3.41 -10.45 -32.20
CA THR A 251 2.93 -9.05 -32.29
C THR A 251 2.02 -8.64 -33.46
N GLY A 252 0.72 -8.53 -33.21
CA GLY A 252 -0.17 -7.63 -33.97
C GLY A 252 -1.16 -8.28 -34.95
N GLU A 253 -1.33 -9.59 -34.93
CA GLU A 253 -2.34 -10.29 -35.74
C GLU A 253 -3.64 -10.52 -34.96
N LEU A 254 -4.79 -10.40 -35.64
CA LEU A 254 -6.13 -10.57 -35.08
C LEU A 254 -6.34 -12.05 -34.67
N GLY A 255 -6.68 -12.32 -33.40
CA GLY A 255 -6.97 -13.68 -32.90
C GLY A 255 -6.53 -13.98 -31.46
N ALA A 256 -5.60 -13.19 -30.90
CA ALA A 256 -5.20 -13.28 -29.49
C ALA A 256 -6.10 -12.43 -28.59
N PHE A 257 -6.54 -12.98 -27.46
CA PHE A 257 -7.42 -12.30 -26.50
C PHE A 257 -6.66 -11.91 -25.23
N GLY A 258 -6.91 -10.73 -24.71
CA GLY A 258 -6.35 -10.32 -23.43
C GLY A 258 -5.88 -8.88 -23.39
N TYR A 259 -4.95 -8.61 -22.49
CA TYR A 259 -4.39 -7.28 -22.26
C TYR A 259 -2.89 -7.35 -21.96
N ASP A 260 -2.18 -6.29 -22.34
CA ASP A 260 -0.78 -6.10 -21.95
C ASP A 260 -0.41 -4.62 -21.81
N MET A 261 0.69 -4.39 -21.11
CA MET A 261 1.35 -3.10 -20.96
C MET A 261 2.83 -3.29 -21.25
N LEU A 262 3.39 -2.42 -22.08
CA LEU A 262 4.78 -2.48 -22.49
C LEU A 262 5.35 -1.08 -22.70
N TYR A 263 6.64 -0.92 -22.44
CA TYR A 263 7.41 0.25 -22.85
C TYR A 263 8.16 -0.06 -24.15
N ARG A 264 8.22 0.93 -25.03
CA ARG A 264 8.95 0.88 -26.28
C ARG A 264 10.07 1.91 -26.26
N GLY A 265 11.32 1.48 -26.10
CA GLY A 265 12.49 2.35 -26.26
C GLY A 265 12.58 2.93 -27.68
N ASP A 266 12.29 2.09 -28.68
CA ASP A 266 12.34 2.46 -30.11
C ASP A 266 11.43 3.63 -30.51
N SER A 267 10.38 3.88 -29.73
CA SER A 267 9.39 4.92 -29.99
C SER A 267 9.07 5.77 -28.75
N ASN A 268 9.85 5.59 -27.67
CA ASN A 268 9.80 6.35 -26.44
C ASN A 268 8.39 6.53 -25.87
N ASN A 269 7.60 5.45 -25.81
CA ASN A 269 6.24 5.48 -25.28
C ASN A 269 5.89 4.21 -24.53
N VAL A 270 4.93 4.34 -23.62
CA VAL A 270 4.22 3.18 -23.04
C VAL A 270 3.00 2.89 -23.89
N GLN A 271 2.78 1.62 -24.23
CA GLN A 271 1.59 1.12 -24.90
C GLN A 271 0.80 0.25 -23.94
N ILE A 272 -0.51 0.51 -23.85
CA ILE A 272 -1.47 -0.31 -23.12
C ILE A 272 -2.46 -0.84 -24.13
N ARG A 273 -2.55 -2.17 -24.24
CA ARG A 273 -3.31 -2.83 -25.29
C ARG A 273 -4.36 -3.75 -24.71
N VAL A 274 -5.52 -3.76 -25.33
CA VAL A 274 -6.54 -4.80 -25.14
C VAL A 274 -6.93 -5.38 -26.49
N ARG A 275 -7.28 -6.66 -26.50
CA ARG A 275 -7.55 -7.43 -27.70
C ARG A 275 -8.72 -8.38 -27.50
N ASP A 276 -9.68 -8.32 -28.42
CA ASP A 276 -10.76 -9.29 -28.53
C ASP A 276 -10.69 -10.05 -29.88
N SER A 277 -11.75 -10.77 -30.26
CA SER A 277 -11.79 -11.52 -31.54
C SER A 277 -11.77 -10.67 -32.80
N ALA A 278 -12.05 -9.37 -32.67
CA ALA A 278 -12.38 -8.49 -33.78
C ALA A 278 -11.41 -7.30 -33.89
N ASP A 279 -10.86 -6.82 -32.79
CA ASP A 279 -10.09 -5.58 -32.75
C ASP A 279 -8.98 -5.58 -31.70
N ILE A 280 -8.00 -4.70 -31.92
CA ILE A 280 -6.90 -4.38 -31.01
C ILE A 280 -6.94 -2.88 -30.76
N LYS A 281 -7.07 -2.50 -29.49
CA LYS A 281 -7.06 -1.08 -29.08
C LYS A 281 -5.79 -0.81 -28.30
N THR A 282 -5.09 0.26 -28.67
CA THR A 282 -3.85 0.71 -28.03
C THR A 282 -4.04 2.12 -27.49
N ALA A 283 -3.98 2.29 -26.18
CA ALA A 283 -3.77 3.58 -25.52
C ALA A 283 -2.26 3.82 -25.34
N THR A 284 -1.85 5.08 -25.25
CA THR A 284 -0.43 5.44 -25.13
C THR A 284 -0.16 6.50 -24.07
N ILE A 285 1.02 6.39 -23.46
CA ILE A 285 1.68 7.49 -22.75
C ILE A 285 2.83 7.93 -23.64
N GLY A 286 2.69 9.11 -24.25
CA GLY A 286 3.66 9.66 -25.22
C GLY A 286 4.86 10.38 -24.57
N THR A 287 4.98 10.29 -23.25
CA THR A 287 6.13 10.79 -22.49
C THR A 287 7.16 9.68 -22.37
N ASN A 288 8.43 9.99 -22.61
CA ASN A 288 9.49 9.03 -22.36
C ASN A 288 9.66 8.82 -20.85
N VAL A 289 9.61 7.57 -20.42
CA VAL A 289 9.78 7.12 -19.02
C VAL A 289 10.98 6.19 -18.84
N GLY A 290 11.77 5.97 -19.91
CA GLY A 290 13.00 5.18 -19.90
C GLY A 290 14.22 5.95 -19.40
N ASP A 291 14.04 6.84 -18.42
CA ASP A 291 15.08 7.73 -17.88
C ASP A 291 15.79 7.17 -16.63
N GLY A 292 15.48 5.92 -16.26
CA GLY A 292 16.00 5.25 -15.08
C GLY A 292 15.42 5.78 -13.76
N GLN A 293 14.33 6.56 -13.80
CA GLN A 293 13.58 6.97 -12.61
C GLN A 293 12.32 6.13 -12.43
N TRP A 294 11.82 6.08 -11.19
CA TRP A 294 10.54 5.46 -10.88
C TRP A 294 9.39 6.32 -11.38
N HIS A 295 8.52 5.73 -12.20
CA HIS A 295 7.28 6.32 -12.66
C HIS A 295 6.09 5.41 -12.30
N HIS A 296 5.01 6.02 -11.83
CA HIS A 296 3.77 5.28 -11.59
C HIS A 296 2.96 5.24 -12.88
N ILE A 297 2.83 4.05 -13.47
CA ILE A 297 2.13 3.82 -14.73
C ILE A 297 0.88 2.99 -14.44
N LEU A 298 -0.28 3.51 -14.85
CA LEU A 298 -1.56 2.87 -14.59
C LEU A 298 -2.51 3.10 -15.77
N ALA A 299 -3.40 2.16 -16.02
CA ALA A 299 -4.49 2.31 -16.98
C ALA A 299 -5.81 1.84 -16.38
N THR A 300 -6.84 2.67 -16.56
CA THR A 300 -8.23 2.28 -16.28
C THR A 300 -8.93 1.87 -17.57
N PHE A 301 -9.80 0.87 -17.47
CA PHE A 301 -10.52 0.28 -18.60
C PHE A 301 -12.01 0.37 -18.30
N ASP A 302 -12.66 1.40 -18.85
CA ASP A 302 -14.11 1.58 -18.79
C ASP A 302 -14.75 0.91 -20.01
N SER A 303 -15.39 -0.24 -19.79
CA SER A 303 -15.99 -1.06 -20.85
C SER A 303 -17.07 -0.34 -21.67
N GLY A 304 -17.70 0.69 -21.11
CA GLY A 304 -18.64 1.57 -21.80
C GLY A 304 -18.01 2.80 -22.43
N GLY A 305 -16.71 3.02 -22.22
CA GLY A 305 -16.00 4.25 -22.53
C GLY A 305 -14.62 4.01 -23.14
N ILE A 306 -13.59 4.40 -22.39
CA ILE A 306 -12.20 4.50 -22.88
C ILE A 306 -11.22 3.71 -22.01
N ILE A 307 -10.11 3.34 -22.63
CA ILE A 307 -8.86 3.04 -21.94
C ILE A 307 -8.21 4.38 -21.63
N GLN A 308 -8.11 4.73 -20.34
CA GLN A 308 -7.48 5.97 -19.89
C GLN A 308 -6.15 5.66 -19.19
N PRO A 309 -5.01 5.93 -19.85
CA PRO A 309 -3.69 5.85 -19.23
C PRO A 309 -3.44 7.01 -18.27
N TYR A 310 -2.64 6.75 -17.24
CA TYR A 310 -2.15 7.70 -16.24
C TYR A 310 -0.64 7.53 -16.08
N LEU A 311 0.06 8.67 -15.98
CA LEU A 311 1.47 8.76 -15.62
C LEU A 311 1.58 9.63 -14.38
N ASP A 312 2.21 9.12 -13.32
CA ASP A 312 2.45 9.82 -12.06
C ASP A 312 1.18 10.48 -11.50
N GLY A 313 0.05 9.77 -11.60
CA GLY A 313 -1.25 10.20 -11.08
C GLY A 313 -2.02 11.14 -12.01
N ILE A 314 -1.47 11.48 -13.18
CA ILE A 314 -2.04 12.44 -14.13
C ILE A 314 -2.52 11.70 -15.39
N PRO A 315 -3.76 11.93 -15.86
CA PRO A 315 -4.26 11.28 -17.08
C PRO A 315 -3.46 11.72 -18.32
N SER A 316 -3.04 10.75 -19.13
CA SER A 316 -2.37 10.97 -20.41
C SER A 316 -3.40 11.27 -21.52
N SER A 317 -2.98 12.03 -22.54
CA SER A 317 -3.82 12.37 -23.70
C SER A 317 -4.00 11.24 -24.72
N GLY A 318 -3.24 10.15 -24.60
CA GLY A 318 -3.28 9.01 -25.51
C GLY A 318 -4.37 7.97 -25.22
N SER A 319 -5.54 8.39 -24.73
CA SER A 319 -6.67 7.48 -24.50
C SER A 319 -7.30 6.97 -25.80
N THR A 320 -7.99 5.83 -25.72
CA THR A 320 -8.69 5.24 -26.87
C THR A 320 -9.96 4.53 -26.44
N THR A 321 -10.86 4.24 -27.37
CA THR A 321 -12.09 3.47 -27.09
C THR A 321 -11.76 2.04 -26.68
N MET A 322 -12.54 1.47 -25.78
CA MET A 322 -12.48 0.04 -25.45
C MET A 322 -12.86 -0.87 -26.64
N VAL A 323 -12.43 -2.13 -26.56
CA VAL A 323 -13.00 -3.21 -27.37
C VAL A 323 -14.37 -3.63 -26.82
N THR A 324 -15.21 -4.27 -27.64
CA THR A 324 -16.57 -4.66 -27.26
C THR A 324 -16.70 -6.13 -26.84
N GLY A 325 -15.74 -6.96 -27.24
CA GLY A 325 -15.69 -8.39 -26.93
C GLY A 325 -14.99 -8.71 -25.62
N SER A 326 -14.90 -10.02 -25.34
CA SER A 326 -14.26 -10.55 -24.13
C SER A 326 -12.74 -10.57 -24.25
N LEU A 327 -12.05 -10.24 -23.16
CA LEU A 327 -10.59 -10.38 -23.00
C LEU A 327 -10.21 -11.68 -22.27
N ALA A 328 -11.19 -12.32 -21.62
CA ALA A 328 -11.04 -13.56 -20.85
C ALA A 328 -10.29 -14.65 -21.62
N ASN A 329 -9.32 -15.28 -20.97
CA ASN A 329 -8.45 -16.26 -21.60
C ASN A 329 -7.76 -17.18 -20.56
N PRO A 330 -7.50 -18.45 -20.87
CA PRO A 330 -6.95 -19.40 -19.90
C PRO A 330 -5.44 -19.20 -19.61
N GLY A 331 -4.81 -18.18 -20.18
CA GLY A 331 -3.40 -17.88 -20.01
C GLY A 331 -3.07 -17.38 -18.59
N PRO A 332 -1.80 -17.52 -18.15
CA PRO A 332 -1.31 -16.91 -16.92
C PRO A 332 -1.19 -15.38 -17.06
N VAL A 333 -1.01 -14.68 -15.93
CA VAL A 333 -0.43 -13.33 -15.96
C VAL A 333 1.09 -13.49 -15.86
N ILE A 334 1.81 -12.83 -16.76
CA ILE A 334 3.28 -12.76 -16.75
C ILE A 334 3.68 -11.31 -16.48
N LEU A 335 4.59 -11.11 -15.53
CA LEU A 335 5.20 -9.80 -15.24
C LEU A 335 6.68 -9.83 -15.62
N GLY A 336 7.14 -8.75 -16.24
CA GLY A 336 8.55 -8.50 -16.52
C GLY A 336 9.10 -9.02 -17.86
N ILE A 337 8.34 -9.83 -18.60
CA ILE A 337 8.74 -10.25 -19.96
C ILE A 337 7.52 -10.77 -20.74
N ARG A 338 7.69 -10.95 -22.04
CA ARG A 338 6.83 -11.80 -22.88
C ARG A 338 7.41 -13.21 -23.07
N ALA A 339 7.28 -14.03 -22.02
CA ALA A 339 7.96 -15.33 -21.88
C ALA A 339 7.54 -16.40 -22.90
N ASP A 340 6.41 -16.20 -23.58
CA ASP A 340 5.81 -17.15 -24.54
C ASP A 340 6.41 -17.02 -25.95
N ILE A 341 6.99 -15.87 -26.31
CA ILE A 341 7.46 -15.58 -27.68
C ILE A 341 8.88 -15.04 -27.75
N SER A 342 9.39 -14.41 -26.68
CA SER A 342 10.74 -13.86 -26.70
C SER A 342 11.76 -14.83 -26.11
N THR A 343 12.81 -15.09 -26.90
CA THR A 343 14.10 -15.59 -26.42
C THR A 343 15.17 -14.49 -26.44
N ALA A 344 14.75 -13.25 -26.64
CA ALA A 344 15.62 -12.09 -26.76
C ALA A 344 15.56 -11.28 -25.47
N ASP A 345 16.65 -10.59 -25.18
CA ASP A 345 16.73 -9.61 -24.11
C ASP A 345 15.65 -8.52 -24.36
N GLU A 346 14.69 -8.41 -23.46
CA GLU A 346 13.60 -7.43 -23.52
C GLU A 346 13.95 -6.15 -22.74
N GLY A 347 15.18 -6.01 -22.28
CA GLY A 347 15.68 -4.83 -21.59
C GLY A 347 15.41 -4.83 -20.09
N ASP A 348 16.38 -4.31 -19.35
CA ASP A 348 16.35 -4.30 -17.89
C ASP A 348 15.31 -3.29 -17.36
N HIS A 349 14.52 -3.74 -16.39
CA HIS A 349 13.60 -2.86 -15.66
C HIS A 349 13.28 -3.39 -14.26
N ASP A 350 12.86 -2.46 -13.39
CA ASP A 350 12.41 -2.79 -12.03
C ASP A 350 10.90 -2.50 -11.89
N MET A 351 10.21 -3.29 -11.09
CA MET A 351 8.77 -3.14 -10.78
C MET A 351 8.54 -3.17 -9.28
N ASP A 352 7.63 -2.32 -8.82
CA ASP A 352 7.24 -2.19 -7.42
C ASP A 352 5.72 -1.91 -7.33
N ASP A 353 5.06 -2.35 -6.25
CA ASP A 353 3.67 -2.01 -5.91
C ASP A 353 2.67 -2.27 -7.08
N PHE A 354 2.81 -3.39 -7.79
CA PHE A 354 1.93 -3.71 -8.93
C PHE A 354 0.58 -4.27 -8.47
N ALA A 355 -0.52 -3.81 -9.06
CA ALA A 355 -1.85 -4.25 -8.69
C ALA A 355 -2.85 -4.29 -9.86
N ILE A 356 -3.87 -5.12 -9.69
CA ILE A 356 -4.99 -5.33 -10.61
C ILE A 356 -6.29 -5.18 -9.82
N TRP A 357 -7.23 -4.40 -10.34
CA TRP A 357 -8.57 -4.21 -9.79
C TRP A 357 -9.64 -4.62 -10.80
N ASN A 358 -10.77 -5.14 -10.34
CA ASN A 358 -11.95 -5.44 -11.18
C ASN A 358 -12.96 -4.27 -11.24
N ARG A 359 -12.44 -3.04 -11.19
CA ARG A 359 -13.20 -1.79 -11.33
C ARG A 359 -12.35 -0.69 -11.96
N VAL A 360 -13.02 0.37 -12.42
CA VAL A 360 -12.37 1.65 -12.74
C VAL A 360 -11.99 2.38 -11.45
N LEU A 361 -10.72 2.78 -11.32
CA LEU A 361 -10.30 3.74 -10.30
C LEU A 361 -10.64 5.17 -10.74
N THR A 362 -11.13 5.98 -9.80
CA THR A 362 -11.37 7.41 -10.03
C THR A 362 -10.05 8.19 -10.10
N PRO A 363 -10.01 9.38 -10.73
CA PRO A 363 -8.80 10.19 -10.77
C PRO A 363 -8.21 10.52 -9.38
N ASP A 364 -9.05 10.71 -8.37
CA ASP A 364 -8.59 10.98 -7.00
C ASP A 364 -7.97 9.73 -6.36
N GLU A 365 -8.53 8.54 -6.60
CA GLU A 365 -7.95 7.27 -6.16
C GLU A 365 -6.61 7.02 -6.84
N VAL A 366 -6.51 7.22 -8.16
CA VAL A 366 -5.24 7.06 -8.89
C VAL A 366 -4.18 8.04 -8.36
N LYS A 367 -4.58 9.28 -8.06
CA LYS A 367 -3.65 10.26 -7.48
C LYS A 367 -3.18 9.87 -6.08
N ALA A 368 -4.05 9.26 -5.28
CA ALA A 368 -3.70 8.79 -3.93
C ALA A 368 -2.61 7.71 -3.96
N LEU A 369 -2.61 6.84 -4.98
CA LEU A 369 -1.59 5.78 -5.17
C LEU A 369 -0.18 6.31 -5.45
N VAL A 370 -0.04 7.56 -5.90
CA VAL A 370 1.27 8.16 -6.22
C VAL A 370 1.81 8.99 -5.05
N SER A 371 0.92 9.44 -4.17
CA SER A 371 1.28 10.20 -2.97
C SER A 371 1.66 9.31 -1.78
N SER A 372 1.58 8.00 -1.95
CA SER A 372 1.69 7.03 -0.88
C SER A 372 3.08 6.48 -0.66
#